data_AF-A0A5J5R3Q6-F1
#
_entry.id   AF-A0A5J5R3Q6-F1
#
_cell.length_a   1.000
_cell.length_b   1.000
_cell.length_c   1.000
_cell.angle_alpha   90.00
_cell.angle_beta   90.00
_cell.angle_gamma   90.00
#
_symmetry.space_group_name_H-M   'P 1'
#
loop_
_entity.id
_entity.type
_entity.pdbx_description
1 polymer ?
#
loop_
_entity_poly.entity_id
_entity_poly.type
_entity_poly.pdbx_seq_one_letter_code
_entity_poly.pdbx_strand_id
1 'polypeptide(L)'
;KHEPQDIRFWVGQDIYKTNEAGSNTKQIVGTYGYMSPEYAMEGIFSEKSDVYSFGVMVLRVVSGQKNSSHFEFDRALNLVGYAWELWKHGGALELMDPALSDSCFKQYQVLRCITLSLLCVEDNPLDRPTMSDVISVLNGEMQLALPKQPAFSTGIRIVETNIESKDVEIYSLNGLTMSTMDGR
;
A
#
# COMPACT_ATOMS: atom_id res chain seq x y z
N LYS A 1 -6.43 -23.19 28.16
CA LYS A 1 -7.47 -23.10 27.11
C LYS A 1 -7.98 -21.66 27.09
N HIS A 2 -7.40 -20.81 26.25
CA HIS A 2 -7.83 -19.42 26.06
C HIS A 2 -7.85 -19.18 24.56
N GLU A 3 -9.04 -18.95 24.05
CA GLU A 3 -9.33 -18.59 22.66
C GLU A 3 -9.25 -17.04 22.57
N PRO A 4 -8.50 -16.45 21.64
CA PRO A 4 -8.35 -14.99 21.60
C PRO A 4 -9.59 -14.31 21.01
N GLN A 5 -10.12 -13.31 21.70
CA GLN A 5 -11.33 -12.56 21.34
C GLN A 5 -11.14 -11.52 20.20
N ASP A 6 -10.11 -11.61 19.36
CA ASP A 6 -9.66 -10.45 18.56
C ASP A 6 -10.12 -10.37 17.09
N ILE A 7 -11.04 -11.24 16.66
CA ILE A 7 -11.51 -11.23 15.25
C ILE A 7 -12.72 -10.29 15.05
N ARG A 8 -13.44 -9.93 16.12
CA ARG A 8 -14.65 -9.09 16.00
C ARG A 8 -14.38 -7.61 15.73
N PHE A 9 -13.17 -7.11 15.97
CA PHE A 9 -12.84 -5.71 15.65
C PHE A 9 -12.59 -5.47 14.16
N TRP A 10 -12.34 -6.54 13.39
CA TRP A 10 -11.96 -6.44 11.98
C TRP A 10 -13.11 -6.69 11.00
N VAL A 11 -14.24 -7.25 11.46
CA VAL A 11 -15.38 -7.55 10.58
C VAL A 11 -16.69 -7.10 11.23
N GLY A 12 -17.14 -5.91 10.85
CA GLY A 12 -18.55 -5.51 10.93
C GLY A 12 -18.81 -4.19 11.67
N GLN A 13 -19.12 -3.13 10.94
CA GLN A 13 -20.47 -2.54 10.71
C GLN A 13 -20.31 -1.59 9.50
N ASP A 14 -21.08 -1.55 8.41
CA ASP A 14 -22.37 -2.07 8.02
C ASP A 14 -22.25 -2.60 6.59
N ILE A 15 -22.69 -3.83 6.34
CA ILE A 15 -22.89 -4.34 4.98
C ILE A 15 -24.40 -4.43 4.78
N TYR A 16 -24.88 -4.10 3.58
CA TYR A 16 -26.28 -4.06 3.13
C TYR A 16 -27.03 -2.72 3.27
N LYS A 17 -26.54 -1.72 2.54
CA LYS A 17 -27.43 -0.97 1.64
C LYS A 17 -26.90 -1.05 0.22
N THR A 18 -27.23 -2.16 -0.44
CA THR A 18 -27.06 -2.31 -1.89
C THR A 18 -27.96 -1.29 -2.57
N ASN A 19 -27.35 -0.29 -3.21
CA ASN A 19 -27.99 0.38 -4.32
C ASN A 19 -27.19 -0.01 -5.56
N GLU A 20 -27.83 -0.80 -6.41
CA GLU A 20 -27.31 -1.18 -7.71
C GLU A 20 -27.02 0.09 -8.53
N ALA A 21 -25.87 0.11 -9.20
CA ALA A 21 -25.19 1.24 -9.84
C ALA A 21 -24.27 2.07 -8.92
N GLY A 22 -22.95 1.85 -9.07
CA GLY A 22 -21.90 2.79 -8.65
C GLY A 22 -22.06 3.37 -7.25
N SER A 23 -21.85 2.54 -6.23
CA SER A 23 -22.05 2.92 -4.82
C SER A 23 -20.96 3.87 -4.32
N ASN A 24 -21.09 5.17 -4.64
CA ASN A 24 -20.42 6.23 -3.89
C ASN A 24 -20.92 6.18 -2.44
N THR A 25 -20.09 5.69 -1.51
CA THR A 25 -20.44 5.71 -0.10
C THR A 25 -20.43 7.16 0.36
N LYS A 26 -21.58 7.69 0.78
CA LYS A 26 -21.71 9.09 1.28
C LYS A 26 -20.82 9.41 2.50
N GLN A 27 -20.14 8.41 3.04
CA GLN A 27 -19.21 8.51 4.15
C GLN A 27 -18.00 7.62 3.87
N ILE A 28 -16.81 8.22 3.84
CA ILE A 28 -15.53 7.50 3.71
C ILE A 28 -15.22 6.88 5.07
N VAL A 29 -15.09 5.56 5.13
CA VAL A 29 -14.79 4.81 6.35
C VAL A 29 -13.74 3.75 6.03
N GLY A 30 -12.65 3.72 6.80
CA GLY A 30 -11.63 2.68 6.65
C GLY A 30 -10.31 3.08 7.29
N THR A 31 -9.31 2.24 7.10
CA THR A 31 -7.97 2.46 7.68
C THR A 31 -7.09 3.22 6.71
N TYR A 32 -6.65 4.42 7.09
CA TYR A 32 -5.72 5.22 6.30
C TYR A 32 -4.45 4.44 5.94
N GLY A 33 -3.97 4.61 4.72
CA GLY A 33 -2.81 3.89 4.19
C GLY A 33 -3.14 2.54 3.54
N TYR A 34 -4.32 1.98 3.78
CA TYR A 34 -4.82 0.79 3.07
C TYR A 34 -5.88 1.12 2.02
N MET A 35 -6.55 2.27 2.16
CA MET A 35 -7.54 2.71 1.18
C MET A 35 -6.90 2.94 -0.19
N SER A 36 -7.61 2.52 -1.24
CA SER A 36 -7.23 2.86 -2.61
C SER A 36 -7.36 4.37 -2.86
N PRO A 37 -6.62 4.92 -3.84
CA PRO A 37 -6.66 6.35 -4.16
C PRO A 37 -8.08 6.83 -4.48
N GLU A 38 -8.79 6.09 -5.33
CA GLU A 38 -10.15 6.44 -5.74
C GLU A 38 -11.15 6.36 -4.57
N TYR A 39 -10.92 5.46 -3.61
CA TYR A 39 -11.75 5.41 -2.42
C TYR A 39 -11.44 6.56 -1.45
N ALA A 40 -10.15 6.87 -1.25
CA ALA A 40 -9.71 7.91 -0.33
C ALA A 40 -10.03 9.33 -0.84
N MET A 41 -9.94 9.55 -2.16
CA MET A 41 -10.13 10.86 -2.78
C MET A 41 -11.59 11.11 -3.18
N GLU A 42 -12.26 10.10 -3.73
CA GLU A 42 -13.57 10.26 -4.37
C GLU A 42 -14.68 9.46 -3.65
N GLY A 43 -14.35 8.65 -2.65
CA GLY A 43 -15.32 7.79 -1.95
C GLY A 43 -15.85 6.64 -2.81
N ILE A 44 -15.13 6.29 -3.89
CA ILE A 44 -15.50 5.20 -4.81
C ILE A 44 -15.04 3.87 -4.23
N PHE A 45 -15.98 3.10 -3.70
CA PHE A 45 -15.71 1.76 -3.18
C PHE A 45 -16.06 0.69 -4.23
N SER A 46 -15.20 -0.32 -4.39
CA SER A 46 -15.40 -1.42 -5.32
C SER A 46 -14.59 -2.66 -4.92
N GLU A 47 -14.79 -3.79 -5.60
CA GLU A 47 -13.90 -4.95 -5.46
C GLU A 47 -12.41 -4.57 -5.70
N LYS A 48 -12.15 -3.60 -6.59
CA LYS A 48 -10.79 -3.14 -6.89
C LYS A 48 -10.15 -2.32 -5.77
N SER A 49 -10.94 -1.64 -4.93
CA SER A 49 -10.42 -0.99 -3.73
C SER A 49 -10.04 -2.01 -2.65
N ASP A 50 -10.74 -3.15 -2.60
CA ASP A 50 -10.37 -4.27 -1.72
C ASP A 50 -9.08 -4.95 -2.19
N VAL A 51 -8.92 -5.17 -3.51
CA VAL A 51 -7.67 -5.70 -4.10
C VAL A 51 -6.48 -4.80 -3.76
N TYR A 52 -6.64 -3.48 -3.85
CA TYR A 52 -5.60 -2.53 -3.45
C TYR A 52 -5.21 -2.70 -1.97
N SER A 53 -6.21 -2.73 -1.09
CA SER A 53 -6.02 -2.89 0.36
C SER A 53 -5.28 -4.20 0.68
N PHE A 54 -5.61 -5.28 -0.02
CA PHE A 54 -4.93 -6.56 0.05
C PHE A 54 -3.45 -6.44 -0.35
N GLY A 55 -3.14 -5.76 -1.46
CA GLY A 55 -1.77 -5.55 -1.90
C GLY A 55 -0.92 -4.82 -0.87
N VAL A 56 -1.44 -3.74 -0.27
CA VAL A 56 -0.76 -3.02 0.83
C VAL A 56 -0.52 -3.93 2.03
N MET A 57 -1.52 -4.73 2.41
CA MET A 57 -1.40 -5.67 3.52
C MET A 57 -0.29 -6.70 3.28
N VAL A 58 -0.22 -7.28 2.07
CA VAL A 58 0.84 -8.24 1.74
C VAL A 58 2.22 -7.56 1.80
N LEU A 59 2.39 -6.34 1.27
CA LEU A 59 3.65 -5.59 1.37
C LEU A 59 4.07 -5.36 2.84
N ARG A 60 3.12 -5.10 3.75
CA ARG A 60 3.41 -4.98 5.19
C ARG A 60 3.86 -6.30 5.80
N VAL A 61 3.21 -7.40 5.43
CA VAL A 61 3.55 -8.73 5.94
C VAL A 61 4.96 -9.13 5.49
N VAL A 62 5.27 -9.00 4.19
CA VAL A 62 6.59 -9.38 3.67
C VAL A 62 7.70 -8.48 4.17
N SER A 63 7.39 -7.23 4.54
CA SER A 63 8.37 -6.29 5.11
C SER A 63 8.58 -6.38 6.61
N GLY A 64 7.79 -7.18 7.31
CA GLY A 64 7.87 -7.29 8.77
C GLY A 64 7.49 -6.00 9.51
N GLN A 65 6.96 -5.00 8.81
CA GLN A 65 6.57 -3.72 9.41
C GLN A 65 5.26 -3.90 10.19
N LYS A 66 5.38 -4.32 11.45
CA LYS A 66 4.25 -4.40 12.39
C LYS A 66 4.14 -3.11 13.22
N ASN A 67 3.17 -2.28 12.86
CA ASN A 67 2.36 -1.48 13.79
C ASN A 67 3.10 -0.39 14.59
N SER A 68 3.84 0.53 13.94
CA SER A 68 4.30 1.73 14.63
C SER A 68 3.14 2.74 14.70
N SER A 69 2.40 2.70 15.81
CA SER A 69 1.14 3.41 16.07
C SER A 69 1.15 4.94 15.96
N HIS A 70 2.24 5.55 15.48
CA HIS A 70 2.41 7.00 15.56
C HIS A 70 2.51 7.73 14.21
N PHE A 71 2.72 7.06 13.06
CA PHE A 71 2.87 7.75 11.75
C PHE A 71 2.55 6.81 10.55
N GLU A 72 1.31 6.32 10.46
CA GLU A 72 0.92 5.21 9.56
C GLU A 72 0.64 5.62 8.09
N PHE A 73 0.19 6.86 7.83
CA PHE A 73 -0.16 7.31 6.46
C PHE A 73 1.09 7.51 5.59
N ASP A 74 2.04 8.31 6.08
CA ASP A 74 3.28 8.61 5.37
C ASP A 74 4.07 7.33 5.13
N ARG A 75 4.12 6.42 6.12
CA ARG A 75 4.82 5.14 6.02
C ARG A 75 4.19 4.15 5.04
N ALA A 76 2.86 4.08 4.91
CA ALA A 76 2.21 3.15 3.99
C ALA A 76 2.34 3.59 2.53
N LEU A 77 2.14 4.88 2.26
CA LEU A 77 2.40 5.47 0.94
C LEU A 77 3.90 5.36 0.60
N ASN A 78 4.76 5.64 1.58
CA ASN A 78 6.19 5.42 1.48
C ASN A 78 6.53 3.93 1.28
N LEU A 79 5.79 2.98 1.87
CA LEU A 79 6.05 1.55 1.68
C LEU A 79 5.74 1.10 0.26
N VAL A 80 4.59 1.51 -0.30
CA VAL A 80 4.23 1.18 -1.69
C VAL A 80 5.23 1.81 -2.65
N GLY A 81 5.58 3.08 -2.45
CA GLY A 81 6.60 3.76 -3.24
C GLY A 81 7.99 3.12 -3.12
N TYR A 82 8.41 2.77 -1.91
CA TYR A 82 9.70 2.14 -1.64
C TYR A 82 9.79 0.75 -2.26
N ALA A 83 8.73 -0.07 -2.10
CA ALA A 83 8.64 -1.38 -2.73
C ALA A 83 8.71 -1.28 -4.26
N TRP A 84 8.04 -0.30 -4.85
CA TRP A 84 8.10 -0.03 -6.29
C TRP A 84 9.52 0.33 -6.76
N GLU A 85 10.19 1.25 -6.05
CA GLU A 85 11.55 1.65 -6.40
C GLU A 85 12.53 0.49 -6.30
N LEU A 86 12.48 -0.29 -5.21
CA LEU A 86 13.29 -1.49 -5.06
C LEU A 86 13.02 -2.49 -6.19
N TRP A 87 11.76 -2.77 -6.48
CA TRP A 87 11.38 -3.74 -7.50
C TRP A 87 11.87 -3.33 -8.89
N LYS A 88 11.72 -2.05 -9.27
CA LYS A 88 12.19 -1.50 -10.54
C LYS A 88 13.71 -1.63 -10.73
N HIS A 89 14.48 -1.57 -9.66
CA HIS A 89 15.94 -1.72 -9.69
C HIS A 89 16.42 -3.16 -9.41
N GLY A 90 15.51 -4.14 -9.31
CA GLY A 90 15.84 -5.54 -9.05
C GLY A 90 16.17 -5.86 -7.58
N GLY A 91 16.01 -4.89 -6.68
CA GLY A 91 16.25 -5.01 -5.23
C GLY A 91 15.03 -5.41 -4.41
N ALA A 92 13.96 -5.95 -5.01
CA ALA A 92 12.71 -6.25 -4.30
C ALA A 92 12.90 -7.10 -3.02
N LEU A 93 13.86 -8.02 -3.01
CA LEU A 93 14.15 -8.87 -1.85
C LEU A 93 14.74 -8.10 -0.66
N GLU A 94 15.22 -6.87 -0.83
CA GLU A 94 15.63 -6.00 0.28
C GLU A 94 14.44 -5.61 1.16
N LEU A 95 13.22 -5.69 0.62
CA LEU A 95 12.00 -5.51 1.40
C LEU A 95 11.75 -6.67 2.37
N MET A 96 12.33 -7.86 2.14
CA MET A 96 11.99 -9.07 2.87
C MET A 96 12.38 -8.99 4.36
N ASP A 97 11.43 -9.28 5.25
CA ASP A 97 11.67 -9.46 6.68
C ASP A 97 12.78 -10.51 6.87
N PRO A 98 13.86 -10.20 7.62
CA PRO A 98 14.90 -11.17 7.94
C PRO A 98 14.38 -12.49 8.53
N ALA A 99 13.24 -12.46 9.24
CA ALA A 99 12.57 -13.66 9.76
C ALA A 99 12.04 -14.62 8.67
N LEU A 100 11.96 -14.17 7.41
CA LEU A 100 11.53 -14.96 6.25
C LEU A 100 12.70 -15.53 5.43
N SER A 101 13.95 -15.24 5.82
CA SER A 101 15.15 -15.43 4.97
C SER A 101 15.71 -16.86 4.88
N ASP A 102 15.14 -17.85 5.57
CA ASP A 102 15.80 -19.15 5.80
C ASP A 102 16.05 -20.03 4.54
N SER A 103 15.47 -19.73 3.37
CA SER A 103 15.71 -20.52 2.16
C SER A 103 15.51 -19.76 0.84
N CYS A 104 16.22 -20.21 -0.21
CA CYS A 104 16.07 -19.68 -1.57
C CYS A 104 14.65 -19.89 -2.13
N PHE A 105 14.01 -21.02 -1.79
CA PHE A 105 12.62 -21.27 -2.17
C PHE A 105 11.66 -20.25 -1.55
N LYS A 106 11.87 -19.89 -0.28
CA LYS A 106 11.11 -18.81 0.39
C LYS A 106 11.36 -17.47 -0.30
N GLN A 107 12.60 -17.15 -0.67
CA GLN A 107 12.91 -15.90 -1.40
C GLN A 107 12.14 -15.80 -2.73
N TYR A 108 12.08 -16.87 -3.53
CA TYR A 108 11.31 -16.87 -4.76
C TYR A 108 9.81 -16.62 -4.51
N GLN A 109 9.25 -17.27 -3.49
CA GLN A 109 7.85 -17.03 -3.09
C GLN A 109 7.62 -15.59 -2.62
N VAL A 110 8.54 -15.02 -1.84
CA VAL A 110 8.46 -13.62 -1.39
C VAL A 110 8.53 -12.66 -2.57
N LEU A 111 9.46 -12.87 -3.51
CA LEU A 111 9.55 -12.05 -4.73
C LEU A 111 8.26 -12.10 -5.55
N ARG A 112 7.64 -13.28 -5.67
CA ARG A 112 6.32 -13.43 -6.31
C ARG A 112 5.23 -12.67 -5.54
N CYS A 113 5.21 -12.75 -4.22
CA CYS A 113 4.25 -12.01 -3.40
C CYS A 113 4.43 -10.50 -3.55
N ILE A 114 5.66 -9.99 -3.55
CA ILE A 114 5.94 -8.56 -3.77
C ILE A 114 5.44 -8.13 -5.15
N THR A 115 5.78 -8.89 -6.19
CA THR A 115 5.35 -8.59 -7.57
C THR A 115 3.82 -8.59 -7.69
N LEU A 116 3.15 -9.60 -7.13
CA LEU A 116 1.68 -9.67 -7.09
C LEU A 116 1.08 -8.48 -6.33
N SER A 117 1.69 -8.10 -5.21
CA SER A 117 1.23 -6.96 -4.42
C SER A 117 1.35 -5.65 -5.20
N LEU A 118 2.43 -5.47 -5.98
CA LEU A 118 2.61 -4.31 -6.86
C LEU A 118 1.52 -4.24 -7.93
N LEU A 119 1.13 -5.38 -8.53
CA LEU A 119 -0.03 -5.44 -9.44
C LEU A 119 -1.34 -5.06 -8.73
N CYS A 120 -1.51 -5.45 -7.47
CA CYS A 120 -2.71 -5.13 -6.69
C CYS A 120 -2.81 -3.64 -6.36
N VAL A 121 -1.69 -2.93 -6.22
CA VAL A 121 -1.65 -1.50 -5.84
C VAL A 121 -1.42 -0.55 -7.02
N GLU A 122 -1.62 -1.02 -8.25
CA GLU A 122 -1.56 -0.18 -9.44
C GLU A 122 -2.56 0.98 -9.36
N ASP A 123 -2.17 2.12 -9.95
CA ASP A 123 -2.96 3.35 -9.91
C ASP A 123 -4.36 3.15 -10.48
N ASN A 124 -4.41 2.69 -11.74
CA ASN A 124 -5.66 2.42 -12.43
C ASN A 124 -6.34 1.15 -11.88
N PRO A 125 -7.56 1.24 -11.32
CA PRO A 125 -8.30 0.09 -10.80
C PRO A 125 -8.54 -1.02 -11.84
N LEU A 126 -8.57 -0.68 -13.13
CA LEU A 126 -8.79 -1.64 -14.21
C LEU A 126 -7.56 -2.51 -14.51
N ASP A 127 -6.37 -2.03 -14.16
CA ASP A 127 -5.12 -2.77 -14.39
C ASP A 127 -4.84 -3.76 -13.25
N ARG A 128 -5.39 -3.51 -12.05
CA ARG A 128 -5.32 -4.42 -10.91
C ARG A 128 -5.92 -5.80 -11.26
N PRO A 129 -5.39 -6.92 -10.75
CA PRO A 129 -5.99 -8.25 -10.95
C PRO A 129 -7.37 -8.38 -10.29
N THR A 130 -8.12 -9.43 -10.61
CA THR A 130 -9.27 -9.83 -9.79
C THR A 130 -8.80 -10.65 -8.59
N MET A 131 -9.62 -10.78 -7.54
CA MET A 131 -9.26 -11.66 -6.42
C MET A 131 -9.12 -13.13 -6.85
N SER A 132 -9.83 -13.56 -7.90
CA SER A 132 -9.64 -14.89 -8.48
C SER A 132 -8.25 -15.04 -9.12
N ASP A 133 -7.78 -14.03 -9.86
CA ASP A 133 -6.44 -14.06 -10.46
C ASP A 133 -5.35 -14.08 -9.38
N VAL A 134 -5.54 -13.30 -8.30
CA VAL A 134 -4.64 -13.31 -7.14
C VAL A 134 -4.48 -14.72 -6.57
N ILE A 135 -5.58 -15.44 -6.36
CA ILE A 135 -5.57 -16.82 -5.86
C ILE A 135 -4.87 -17.76 -6.85
N SER A 136 -5.20 -17.69 -8.14
CA SER A 136 -4.56 -18.50 -9.19
C SER A 136 -3.04 -18.28 -9.24
N VAL A 137 -2.59 -17.03 -9.11
CA VAL A 137 -1.16 -16.72 -9.05
C VAL A 137 -0.53 -17.33 -7.80
N LEU A 138 -1.15 -17.17 -6.63
CA LEU A 138 -0.62 -17.73 -5.38
C LEU A 138 -0.50 -19.26 -5.42
N ASN A 139 -1.46 -19.94 -6.06
CA ASN A 139 -1.43 -21.39 -6.29
C ASN A 139 -0.39 -21.82 -7.35
N GLY A 140 0.20 -20.87 -8.09
CA GLY A 140 1.15 -21.17 -9.17
C GLY A 140 0.48 -21.58 -10.49
N GLU A 141 -0.82 -21.34 -10.63
CA GLU A 141 -1.64 -21.69 -11.80
C GLU A 141 -1.60 -20.59 -12.87
N MET A 142 -1.16 -19.38 -12.50
CA MET A 142 -1.08 -18.21 -13.38
C MET A 142 0.28 -17.51 -13.28
N GLN A 143 0.77 -17.03 -14.43
CA GLN A 143 2.00 -16.23 -14.50
C GLN A 143 1.73 -14.76 -14.18
N LEU A 144 2.73 -14.12 -13.55
CA LEU A 144 2.67 -12.71 -13.19
C LEU A 144 2.98 -11.83 -14.39
N ALA A 145 2.15 -10.79 -14.59
CA ALA A 145 2.48 -9.68 -15.48
C ALA A 145 3.52 -8.74 -14.82
N LEU A 146 4.12 -7.87 -15.63
CA LEU A 146 4.96 -6.78 -15.13
C LEU A 146 4.07 -5.68 -14.54
N PRO A 147 4.24 -5.33 -13.25
CA PRO A 147 3.52 -4.22 -12.64
C PRO A 147 3.84 -2.88 -13.30
N LYS A 148 2.81 -2.06 -13.43
CA LYS A 148 2.84 -0.65 -13.78
C LYS A 148 3.01 0.21 -12.53
N GLN A 149 3.17 1.51 -12.74
CA GLN A 149 3.38 2.46 -11.65
C GLN A 149 2.19 2.47 -10.66
N PRO A 150 2.45 2.30 -9.35
CA PRO A 150 1.45 2.49 -8.30
C PRO A 150 1.05 3.96 -8.13
N ALA A 151 -0.18 4.20 -7.66
CA ALA A 151 -0.78 5.53 -7.49
C ALA A 151 0.05 6.55 -6.70
N PHE A 152 0.91 6.08 -5.80
CA PHE A 152 1.58 6.92 -4.80
C PHE A 152 3.12 6.86 -4.87
N SER A 153 3.70 6.39 -5.98
CA SER A 153 5.17 6.33 -6.11
C SER A 153 5.85 7.70 -6.31
N THR A 154 5.07 8.77 -6.51
CA THR A 154 5.56 10.11 -6.78
C THR A 154 5.96 10.85 -5.49
N GLY A 155 7.07 10.47 -4.86
CA GLY A 155 7.56 11.19 -3.68
C GLY A 155 8.92 10.81 -3.12
N ILE A 156 9.46 9.63 -3.44
CA ILE A 156 10.75 9.20 -2.86
C ILE A 156 11.90 9.69 -3.75
N ARG A 157 12.52 10.82 -3.37
CA ARG A 157 13.92 11.07 -3.72
C ARG A 157 14.76 10.20 -2.81
N ILE A 158 15.28 9.08 -3.33
CA ILE A 158 16.35 8.34 -2.67
C ILE A 158 17.56 9.29 -2.67
N VAL A 159 17.83 9.93 -1.53
CA VAL A 159 19.13 10.55 -1.32
C VAL A 159 20.09 9.40 -1.12
N GLU A 160 20.98 9.17 -2.08
CA GLU A 160 22.13 8.30 -1.93
C GLU A 160 22.94 8.79 -0.72
N THR A 161 22.75 8.15 0.44
CA THR A 161 23.49 8.50 1.65
C THR A 161 24.89 7.93 1.54
N ASN A 162 25.83 8.74 1.05
CA ASN A 162 27.18 8.70 1.61
C ASN A 162 27.07 9.20 3.06
N ILE A 163 27.41 8.31 3.98
CA ILE A 163 27.44 8.54 5.42
C ILE A 163 28.30 9.77 5.70
N GLU A 164 27.71 10.84 6.22
CA GLU A 164 28.25 11.60 7.35
C GLU A 164 27.21 12.58 7.92
N SER A 165 27.21 12.65 9.25
CA SER A 165 26.31 13.37 10.15
C SER A 165 26.14 14.87 9.84
N LYS A 166 24.88 15.34 9.76
CA LYS A 166 24.32 16.46 10.55
C LYS A 166 22.88 16.80 10.10
N ASP A 167 22.02 16.97 11.09
CA ASP A 167 20.69 17.60 11.12
C ASP A 167 19.90 17.71 9.80
N VAL A 168 18.89 16.85 9.64
CA VAL A 168 17.90 16.97 8.56
C VAL A 168 16.70 17.77 9.07
N GLU A 169 16.69 19.07 8.77
CA GLU A 169 15.47 19.88 8.79
C GLU A 169 14.55 19.43 7.65
N ILE A 170 13.38 18.90 8.03
CA ILE A 170 12.34 18.48 7.09
C ILE A 170 11.54 19.73 6.69
N TYR A 171 11.83 20.31 5.52
CA TYR A 171 10.95 21.31 4.92
C TYR A 171 9.77 20.62 4.23
N SER A 172 8.60 20.69 4.87
CA SER A 172 7.33 20.37 4.23
C SER A 172 6.95 21.52 3.29
N LEU A 173 6.96 21.25 1.99
CA LEU A 173 6.62 22.21 0.95
C LEU A 173 5.09 22.27 0.78
N ASN A 174 4.42 23.12 1.56
CA ASN A 174 3.06 23.57 1.26
C ASN A 174 3.08 25.04 0.87
N GLY A 175 2.93 25.30 -0.43
CA GLY A 175 2.73 26.64 -0.97
C GLY A 175 1.41 27.22 -0.49
N LEU A 176 1.47 28.16 0.46
CA LEU A 176 0.39 29.09 0.77
C LEU A 176 0.95 30.51 0.65
N THR A 177 0.58 31.20 -0.43
CA THR A 177 0.85 32.62 -0.62
C THR A 177 -0.02 33.41 0.35
N MET A 178 0.55 33.92 1.44
CA MET A 178 -0.09 34.97 2.23
C MET A 178 0.08 36.31 1.50
N SER A 179 -1.02 36.84 0.97
CA SER A 179 -1.12 38.25 0.58
C SER A 179 -1.03 39.11 1.84
N THR A 180 -0.07 40.03 1.88
CA THR A 180 0.01 41.07 2.91
C THR A 180 -1.01 42.15 2.60
N MET A 181 -2.00 42.34 3.47
CA MET A 181 -2.82 43.55 3.47
C MET A 181 -1.98 44.71 4.03
N ASP A 182 -1.86 45.76 3.22
CA ASP A 182 -1.22 47.03 3.55
C ASP A 182 -2.12 47.82 4.52
N GLY A 183 -1.51 48.41 5.54
CA GLY A 183 -2.20 49.24 6.53
C GLY A 183 -1.49 50.59 6.63
N ARG A 184 -2.12 51.63 6.08
CA ARG A 184 -1.84 53.04 6.40
C ARG A 184 -3.10 53.70 6.91
#